data_AF-A0AAD7RWJ9-F1
#
_entry.id   AF-A0AAD7RWJ9-F1
#
_cell.length_a   1.000
_cell.length_b   1.000
_cell.length_c   1.000
_cell.angle_alpha   90.00
_cell.angle_beta   90.00
_cell.angle_gamma   90.00
#
_symmetry.space_group_name_H-M   'P 1'
#
loop_
_entity.id
_entity.type
_entity.pdbx_description
1 polymer ?
#
loop_
_entity_poly.entity_id
_entity_poly.type
_entity_poly.pdbx_seq_one_letter_code
_entity_poly.pdbx_strand_id
1 'polypeptide(L)'
;MEALKQHMDLIGERAWRHTVLLFTCEEELPRGSTIEEHIGKEKALQWLVKQCGGRYHVLNNAHGSPRTQVTELLERIEEMVEENGGDFYLPQVYHDIIESRTDSKPKQGMRKRRYSLDKPPDSKY
;
A
#
# COMPACT_ATOMS: atom_id res chain seq x y z
N MET A 1 -22.77 1.25 -5.14
CA MET A 1 -21.64 2.00 -4.56
C MET A 1 -21.84 2.37 -3.09
N GLU A 2 -23.05 2.75 -2.66
CA GLU A 2 -23.32 3.14 -1.26
C GLU A 2 -22.87 2.11 -0.22
N ALA A 3 -23.28 0.84 -0.38
CA ALA A 3 -22.94 -0.22 0.56
C ALA A 3 -21.43 -0.48 0.66
N LEU A 4 -20.71 -0.40 -0.47
CA LEU A 4 -19.26 -0.56 -0.50
C LEU A 4 -18.58 0.59 0.23
N LYS A 5 -19.02 1.82 -0.01
CA LYS A 5 -18.50 3.00 0.69
C LYS A 5 -18.70 2.87 2.21
N GLN A 6 -19.91 2.50 2.64
CA GLN A 6 -20.21 2.25 4.06
C GLN A 6 -19.31 1.16 4.67
N HIS A 7 -19.07 0.05 3.95
CA HIS A 7 -18.16 -0.99 4.44
C HIS A 7 -16.72 -0.48 4.56
N MET A 8 -16.23 0.27 3.57
CA MET A 8 -14.88 0.82 3.61
C MET A 8 -14.72 1.88 4.69
N ASP A 9 -15.76 2.68 4.96
CA ASP A 9 -15.79 3.63 6.06
C ASP A 9 -15.73 2.92 7.43
N LEU A 10 -16.33 1.73 7.57
CA LEU A 10 -16.22 0.90 8.79
C LEU A 10 -14.83 0.30 8.98
N ILE A 11 -14.16 -0.08 7.89
CA ILE A 11 -12.78 -0.58 7.91
C ILE A 11 -11.83 0.58 8.27
N GLY A 12 -12.13 1.78 7.76
CA GLY A 12 -11.44 3.03 8.11
C GLY A 12 -10.82 3.68 6.87
N GLU A 13 -10.55 4.98 6.94
CA GLU A 13 -10.09 5.76 5.79
C GLU A 13 -8.77 5.23 5.19
N ARG A 14 -7.92 4.62 6.03
CA ARG A 14 -6.68 3.95 5.61
C ARG A 14 -6.90 2.71 4.74
N ALA A 15 -8.12 2.17 4.65
CA ALA A 15 -8.42 0.98 3.86
C ALA A 15 -8.14 1.21 2.37
N TRP A 16 -8.58 2.35 1.83
CA TRP A 16 -8.46 2.67 0.39
C TRP A 16 -7.02 2.69 -0.11
N ARG A 17 -6.09 3.19 0.72
CA ARG A 17 -4.67 3.23 0.40
C ARG A 17 -3.99 1.86 0.45
N HIS A 18 -4.56 0.87 1.14
CA HIS A 18 -4.04 -0.49 1.23
C HIS A 18 -4.92 -1.52 0.50
N THR A 19 -5.67 -1.10 -0.52
CA THR A 19 -6.55 -1.97 -1.31
C THR A 19 -6.11 -1.99 -2.78
N VAL A 20 -6.10 -3.20 -3.36
CA VAL A 20 -6.01 -3.46 -4.81
C VAL A 20 -7.33 -4.06 -5.27
N LEU A 21 -7.91 -3.53 -6.34
CA LEU A 21 -9.14 -4.07 -6.93
C LEU A 21 -8.82 -5.29 -7.79
N LEU A 22 -9.51 -6.41 -7.54
CA LEU A 22 -9.36 -7.62 -8.34
C LEU A 22 -10.55 -7.77 -9.28
N PHE A 23 -10.28 -7.76 -10.58
CA PHE A 23 -11.26 -8.13 -11.61
C PHE A 23 -11.07 -9.60 -11.96
N THR A 24 -12.12 -10.39 -11.87
CA THR A 24 -12.10 -11.81 -12.25
C THR A 24 -12.88 -11.98 -13.54
N CYS A 25 -12.28 -12.65 -14.52
CA CYS A 25 -12.92 -12.98 -15.79
C CYS A 25 -13.09 -14.49 -15.89
N GLU A 26 -14.34 -14.97 -15.94
CA GLU A 26 -14.68 -16.39 -16.13
C GLU A 26 -14.83 -16.76 -17.61
N GLU A 27 -15.09 -15.79 -18.47
CA GLU A 27 -15.17 -15.93 -19.93
C GLU A 27 -14.14 -15.02 -20.61
N GLU A 28 -13.72 -15.37 -21.84
CA GLU A 28 -12.92 -14.44 -22.64
C GLU A 28 -13.68 -13.12 -22.81
N LEU A 29 -13.00 -12.01 -22.54
CA LEU A 29 -13.53 -10.71 -22.93
C LEU A 29 -13.80 -10.74 -24.45
N PRO A 30 -14.93 -10.15 -24.91
CA PRO A 30 -15.23 -10.08 -26.34
C PRO A 30 -14.02 -9.58 -27.12
N ARG A 31 -13.73 -10.17 -28.29
CA ARG A 31 -12.54 -9.84 -29.09
C ARG A 31 -12.35 -8.32 -29.23
N GLY A 32 -11.27 -7.81 -28.67
CA GLY A 32 -10.89 -6.39 -28.71
C GLY A 32 -11.34 -5.56 -27.50
N SER A 33 -12.15 -6.10 -26.58
CA SER A 33 -12.50 -5.42 -25.34
C SER A 33 -11.49 -5.69 -24.24
N THR A 34 -11.06 -4.63 -23.57
CA THR A 34 -10.16 -4.70 -22.41
C THR A 34 -10.88 -4.30 -21.12
N ILE A 35 -10.32 -4.64 -19.97
CA ILE A 35 -10.89 -4.20 -18.69
C ILE A 35 -10.89 -2.67 -18.60
N GLU A 36 -9.91 -2.01 -19.19
CA GLU A 36 -9.77 -0.55 -19.23
C GLU A 36 -10.93 0.09 -19.97
N GLU A 37 -11.39 -0.52 -21.08
CA GLU A 37 -12.58 -0.05 -21.77
C GLU A 37 -13.84 -0.19 -20.91
N HIS A 38 -13.95 -1.28 -20.14
CA HIS A 38 -15.07 -1.51 -19.25
C HIS A 38 -15.08 -0.49 -18.09
N ILE A 39 -13.93 -0.27 -17.47
CA ILE A 39 -13.74 0.80 -16.47
C ILE A 39 -14.07 2.15 -17.10
N GLY A 40 -13.59 2.44 -18.30
CA GLY A 40 -13.83 3.69 -19.03
C GLY A 40 -15.29 3.98 -19.35
N LYS A 41 -16.15 2.96 -19.37
CA LYS A 41 -17.60 3.10 -19.63
C LYS A 41 -18.42 3.29 -18.36
N GLU A 42 -17.94 2.81 -17.21
CA GLU A 42 -18.66 2.93 -15.93
C GLU A 42 -18.02 3.95 -14.97
N LYS A 43 -18.70 5.07 -14.74
CA LYS A 43 -18.40 6.07 -13.70
C LYS A 43 -18.19 5.46 -12.32
N ALA A 44 -18.97 4.45 -11.92
CA ALA A 44 -18.81 3.81 -10.62
C ALA A 44 -17.46 3.07 -10.50
N LEU A 45 -17.05 2.38 -11.57
CA LEU A 45 -15.75 1.69 -11.62
C LEU A 45 -14.60 2.68 -11.68
N GLN A 46 -14.74 3.76 -12.46
CA GLN A 46 -13.74 4.84 -12.47
C GLN A 46 -13.55 5.45 -11.09
N TRP A 47 -14.65 5.72 -10.39
CA TRP A 47 -14.60 6.23 -9.03
C TRP A 47 -13.88 5.24 -8.11
N LEU A 48 -14.19 3.95 -8.21
CA LEU A 48 -13.61 2.92 -7.37
C LEU A 48 -12.10 2.77 -7.60
N VAL A 49 -11.67 2.66 -8.86
CA VAL A 49 -10.27 2.61 -9.25
C VAL A 49 -9.53 3.85 -8.76
N LYS A 50 -10.16 5.03 -8.85
CA LYS A 50 -9.59 6.28 -8.33
C LYS A 50 -9.45 6.27 -6.80
N GLN A 51 -10.42 5.75 -6.06
CA GLN A 51 -10.30 5.63 -4.59
C GLN A 51 -9.12 4.73 -4.21
N CYS A 52 -8.91 3.65 -4.97
CA CYS A 52 -7.77 2.75 -4.81
C CYS A 52 -6.49 3.28 -5.47
N GLY A 53 -6.36 4.57 -5.77
CA GLY A 53 -5.12 5.14 -6.32
C GLY A 53 -4.70 4.60 -7.69
N GLY A 54 -5.64 4.08 -8.48
CA GLY A 54 -5.35 3.42 -9.75
C GLY A 54 -4.92 1.95 -9.61
N ARG A 55 -5.00 1.37 -8.41
CA ARG A 55 -4.60 -0.02 -8.17
C ARG A 55 -5.72 -0.99 -8.51
N TYR A 56 -5.51 -1.74 -9.58
CA TYR A 56 -6.30 -2.92 -9.92
C TYR A 56 -5.42 -4.00 -10.56
N HIS A 57 -5.94 -5.22 -10.61
CA HIS A 57 -5.35 -6.36 -11.30
C HIS A 57 -6.45 -7.21 -11.93
N VAL A 58 -6.14 -7.88 -13.05
CA VAL A 58 -7.08 -8.76 -13.75
C VAL A 58 -6.63 -10.20 -13.63
N LEU A 59 -7.47 -11.02 -13.01
CA LEU A 59 -7.30 -12.46 -12.94
C LEU A 59 -8.18 -13.11 -14.01
N ASN A 60 -7.56 -13.71 -15.03
CA ASN A 60 -8.25 -14.41 -16.10
C ASN A 60 -8.30 -15.91 -15.77
N ASN A 61 -9.47 -16.38 -15.34
CA ASN A 61 -9.70 -17.77 -14.93
C ASN A 61 -9.92 -18.70 -16.14
N ALA A 62 -10.22 -18.16 -17.32
CA ALA A 62 -10.44 -18.94 -18.54
C ALA A 62 -9.12 -19.32 -19.22
N HIS A 63 -8.17 -18.38 -19.28
CA HIS A 63 -6.91 -18.56 -20.01
C HIS A 63 -5.75 -17.86 -19.31
N GLY A 64 -4.62 -18.56 -19.19
CA GLY A 64 -3.36 -18.02 -18.70
C GLY A 64 -2.61 -19.01 -17.82
N SER A 65 -1.34 -18.70 -17.54
CA SER A 65 -0.56 -19.41 -16.53
C SER A 65 -0.99 -18.88 -15.16
N PRO A 66 -1.63 -19.70 -14.29
CA PRO A 66 -2.07 -19.25 -12.98
C PRO A 66 -0.91 -18.70 -12.16
N ARG A 67 0.28 -19.30 -12.32
CA ARG A 67 1.50 -18.85 -11.63
C ARG A 67 1.90 -17.43 -12.04
N THR A 68 1.84 -17.12 -13.33
CA THR A 68 2.25 -15.80 -13.83
C THR A 68 1.30 -14.71 -13.35
N GLN A 69 -0.02 -14.94 -13.44
CA GLN A 69 -1.01 -13.96 -12.98
C GLN A 69 -0.93 -13.74 -11.46
N VAL A 70 -0.71 -14.81 -10.67
CA VAL A 70 -0.51 -14.68 -9.22
C VAL A 70 0.79 -13.92 -8.92
N THR A 71 1.86 -14.12 -9.69
CA THR A 71 3.09 -13.35 -9.54
C THR A 71 2.86 -11.86 -9.82
N GLU A 72 2.18 -11.51 -10.92
CA GLU A 72 1.85 -10.12 -11.25
C GLU A 72 0.94 -9.46 -10.19
N LEU A 73 0.00 -10.21 -9.60
CA LEU A 73 -0.81 -9.72 -8.49
C LEU A 73 0.05 -9.42 -7.24
N LEU A 74 1.01 -10.30 -6.93
CA LEU A 74 1.92 -10.09 -5.80
C LEU A 74 2.82 -8.88 -6.02
N GLU A 75 3.36 -8.70 -7.23
CA GLU A 75 4.11 -7.49 -7.62
C GLU A 75 3.26 -6.22 -7.40
N ARG A 76 1.98 -6.25 -7.78
CA ARG A 76 1.07 -5.10 -7.55
C ARG A 76 0.83 -4.82 -6.07
N ILE A 77 0.82 -5.85 -5.22
CA ILE A 77 0.72 -5.71 -3.76
C ILE A 77 2.01 -5.12 -3.19
N GLU A 78 3.18 -5.56 -3.67
CA GLU A 78 4.48 -5.02 -3.26
C GLU A 78 4.59 -3.54 -3.61
N GLU A 79 4.24 -3.14 -4.84
CA GLU A 79 4.18 -1.73 -5.26
C GLU A 79 3.25 -0.91 -4.35
N MET A 80 2.07 -1.44 -4.01
CA MET A 80 1.15 -0.77 -3.09
C MET A 80 1.78 -0.56 -1.71
N VAL A 81 2.52 -1.55 -1.18
CA VAL A 81 3.19 -1.43 0.11
C VAL A 81 4.30 -0.37 0.04
N GLU A 82 5.07 -0.33 -1.05
CA GLU A 82 6.09 0.71 -1.28
C GLU A 82 5.49 2.11 -1.41
N GLU A 83 4.39 2.27 -2.17
CA GLU A 83 3.63 3.53 -2.27
C GLU A 83 3.13 4.03 -0.90
N ASN A 84 2.85 3.10 0.01
CA ASN A 84 2.45 3.39 1.40
C ASN A 84 3.65 3.58 2.35
N GLY A 85 4.89 3.62 1.85
CA GLY A 85 6.10 3.80 2.66
C GLY A 85 6.46 2.58 3.52
N GLY A 86 6.05 1.38 3.09
CA GLY A 86 6.22 0.14 3.86
C GLY A 86 5.22 -0.03 5.00
N ASP A 87 4.23 0.86 5.11
CA ASP A 87 3.17 0.80 6.10
C ASP A 87 2.20 -0.35 5.77
N PHE A 88 1.63 -0.95 6.82
CA PHE A 88 0.65 -2.02 6.69
C PHE A 88 -0.72 -1.53 7.14
N TYR A 89 -1.75 -2.16 6.60
CA TYR A 89 -3.10 -1.87 7.07
C TYR A 89 -3.27 -2.38 8.51
N LEU A 90 -3.69 -1.47 9.38
CA LEU A 90 -4.16 -1.76 10.72
C LEU A 90 -5.56 -1.17 10.87
N PRO A 91 -6.51 -1.91 11.45
CA PRO A 91 -7.77 -1.31 11.89
C PRO A 91 -7.49 -0.08 12.76
N GLN A 92 -8.28 0.97 12.59
CA GLN A 92 -8.04 2.29 13.18
C GLN A 92 -7.75 2.24 14.69
N VAL A 93 -8.50 1.41 15.43
CA VAL A 93 -8.30 1.18 16.87
C VAL A 93 -6.88 0.74 17.23
N TYR A 94 -6.24 -0.11 16.44
CA TYR A 94 -4.87 -0.55 16.69
C TYR A 94 -3.83 0.49 16.26
N HIS A 95 -4.12 1.22 15.18
CA HIS A 95 -3.29 2.32 14.72
C HIS A 95 -3.14 3.40 15.81
N ASP A 96 -4.26 3.87 16.37
CA ASP A 96 -4.27 4.92 17.40
C ASP A 96 -3.53 4.50 18.69
N ILE A 97 -3.60 3.21 19.06
CA ILE A 97 -2.87 2.65 20.20
C ILE A 97 -1.35 2.68 19.94
N ILE A 98 -0.92 2.38 18.71
CA ILE A 98 0.51 2.36 18.37
C ILE A 98 1.04 3.79 18.29
N GLU A 99 0.32 4.71 17.64
CA GLU A 99 0.72 6.12 17.53
C GLU A 99 0.85 6.81 18.90
N SER A 100 -0.15 6.62 19.77
CA SER A 100 -0.12 7.21 21.12
C SER A 100 1.07 6.69 21.97
N ARG A 101 1.54 5.46 21.72
CA ARG A 101 2.74 4.90 22.37
C ARG A 101 4.04 5.41 21.75
N THR A 102 4.07 5.72 20.46
CA THR A 102 5.28 6.24 19.80
C THR A 102 5.55 7.69 20.16
N ASP A 103 4.51 8.51 20.35
CA ASP A 103 4.65 9.90 20.81
C ASP A 103 5.09 10.01 22.28
N SER A 104 4.80 8.97 23.07
CA SER A 104 5.15 8.90 24.49
C SER A 104 6.61 8.48 24.76
N LYS A 105 7.40 8.12 23.73
CA LYS A 105 8.84 7.85 23.91
C LYS A 105 9.63 9.17 23.88
N PRO A 106 10.24 9.62 24.99
CA PRO A 106 11.11 10.79 24.94
C PRO A 106 12.25 10.51 23.97
N LYS A 107 12.48 11.44 23.02
CA LYS A 107 13.68 11.46 22.16
C LYS A 107 14.90 11.48 23.07
N GLN A 108 15.44 10.31 23.39
CA GLN A 108 16.64 10.18 24.21
C GLN A 108 17.77 10.79 23.40
N GLY A 109 18.13 12.03 23.75
CA GLY A 109 18.99 12.88 22.96
C GLY A 109 20.32 12.20 22.67
N MET A 110 20.78 12.35 21.42
CA MET A 110 22.20 12.28 21.08
C MET A 110 22.96 13.28 21.98
N ARG A 111 23.34 12.85 23.19
CA ARG A 111 24.39 13.51 23.95
C ARG A 111 25.65 13.34 23.12
N LYS A 112 25.99 14.38 22.34
CA LYS A 112 27.33 14.60 21.82
C LYS A 112 28.29 14.41 22.98
N ARG A 113 28.89 13.22 23.09
CA ARG A 113 30.05 13.02 23.95
C ARG A 113 31.15 13.85 23.30
N ARG A 114 31.41 14.96 23.98
CA ARG A 114 32.56 15.86 23.89
C ARG A 114 33.73 15.23 23.15
N TYR A 115 34.27 15.98 22.18
CA TYR A 115 35.68 15.94 21.81
C TYR A 115 36.54 15.95 23.09
N SER A 116 36.86 14.76 23.58
CA SER A 116 37.74 14.48 24.69
C SER A 116 38.27 13.06 24.46
N LEU A 117 38.84 12.86 23.28
CA LEU A 117 39.89 11.89 23.02
C LEU A 117 41.05 12.73 22.52
N ASP A 118 41.82 13.20 23.50
CA ASP A 118 43.27 13.23 23.48
C ASP A 118 43.91 13.78 22.20
N LYS A 119 44.28 15.06 22.31
CA LYS A 119 45.39 15.66 21.57
C LYS A 119 46.53 14.64 21.43
N PRO A 120 47.14 14.47 20.24
CA PRO A 120 48.42 13.78 20.15
C PRO A 120 49.44 14.58 20.99
N PRO A 121 50.25 13.94 21.85
CA PRO A 121 51.34 14.63 22.50
C PRO A 121 52.34 15.10 21.43
N ASP A 122 52.60 16.41 21.43
CA ASP A 122 53.70 16.98 20.66
C ASP A 122 55.03 16.32 21.05
N SER A 123 55.77 15.97 20.01
CA SER A 123 57.16 15.51 19.93
C SER A 123 58.12 16.03 21.01
N LYS A 124 59.04 15.15 21.46
CA LYS A 124 60.49 15.40 21.61
C LYS A 124 61.17 14.18 22.23
N TYR A 125 61.85 13.37 21.42
CA TYR A 125 63.19 12.79 21.58
C TYR A 125 63.51 11.98 20.32
#